data_AF-A0A0G1NJI6-F1
#
_entry.id   AF-A0A0G1NJI6-F1
#
_cell.length_a   1.000
_cell.length_b   1.000
_cell.length_c   1.000
_cell.angle_alpha   90.00
_cell.angle_beta   90.00
_cell.angle_gamma   90.00
#
_symmetry.space_group_name_H-M   'P 1'
#
loop_
_entity.id
_entity.type
_entity.pdbx_description
1 polymer ?
#
loop_
_entity_poly.entity_id
_entity_poly.type
_entity_poly.pdbx_seq_one_letter_code
_entity_poly.pdbx_strand_id
1 'polypeptide(L)'
;MRGFVFGNDRSTRENSVRALRSQSSGVGEVTVCGNFRQLRDALLTRSSESEPDIVVLTHQKIENSLGIFRQFETIAKFTSQRGLRSLLKGVVFLIHSHSEGDMRKIGEFQSRAGRPWMNIFPLTYNEITDAEALGKLIERRLEYRDTDDYSPKDRGDLGRRR
;
A
#
# COMPACT_ATOMS: atom_id res chain seq x y z
N MET A 1 -14.23 -0.29 -4.97
CA MET A 1 -12.89 0.15 -4.51
C MET A 1 -12.00 0.33 -5.73
N ARG A 2 -11.03 1.26 -5.72
CA ARG A 2 -10.09 1.45 -6.85
C ARG A 2 -8.74 0.82 -6.55
N GLY A 3 -8.15 0.18 -7.56
CA GLY A 3 -6.81 -0.40 -7.50
C GLY A 3 -5.83 0.45 -8.29
N PHE A 4 -4.66 0.70 -7.72
CA PHE A 4 -3.56 1.38 -8.39
C PHE A 4 -2.32 0.51 -8.33
N VAL A 5 -1.59 0.43 -9.43
CA VAL A 5 -0.29 -0.23 -9.48
C VAL A 5 0.76 0.78 -9.93
N PHE A 6 1.82 0.92 -9.14
CA PHE A 6 2.88 1.89 -9.40
C PHE A 6 4.26 1.30 -9.08
N GLY A 7 5.15 1.30 -10.06
CA GLY A 7 6.51 0.81 -9.88
C GLY A 7 7.22 0.53 -11.20
N ASN A 8 8.50 0.21 -11.10
CA ASN A 8 9.38 -0.02 -12.25
C ASN A 8 9.68 -1.50 -12.54
N ASP A 9 9.23 -2.43 -11.69
CA ASP A 9 9.28 -3.86 -11.97
C ASP A 9 8.09 -4.26 -12.85
N ARG A 10 8.38 -4.55 -14.12
CA ARG A 10 7.37 -4.90 -15.13
C ARG A 10 6.63 -6.20 -14.78
N SER A 11 7.36 -7.24 -14.40
CA SER A 11 6.77 -8.57 -14.14
C SER A 11 5.82 -8.51 -12.94
N THR A 12 6.33 -7.95 -11.85
CA THR A 12 5.58 -7.74 -10.60
C THR A 12 4.35 -6.85 -10.83
N ARG A 13 4.46 -5.81 -11.67
CA ARG A 13 3.34 -4.96 -12.07
C ARG A 13 2.27 -5.71 -12.86
N GLU A 14 2.66 -6.48 -13.87
CA GLU A 14 1.71 -7.28 -14.66
C GLU A 14 0.98 -8.32 -13.80
N ASN A 15 1.69 -8.98 -12.88
CA ASN A 15 1.09 -9.91 -11.91
C ASN A 15 0.15 -9.18 -10.94
N SER A 16 0.54 -8.02 -10.41
CA SER A 16 -0.32 -7.20 -9.54
C SER A 16 -1.62 -6.80 -10.22
N VAL A 17 -1.55 -6.36 -11.48
CA VAL A 17 -2.74 -5.97 -12.25
C VAL A 17 -3.66 -7.17 -12.46
N ARG A 18 -3.09 -8.33 -12.84
CA ARG A 18 -3.86 -9.56 -13.01
C ARG A 18 -4.53 -9.96 -11.68
N ALA A 19 -3.76 -10.01 -10.61
CA ALA A 19 -4.21 -10.43 -9.29
C ALA A 19 -5.30 -9.50 -8.74
N LEU A 20 -5.18 -8.19 -8.91
CA LEU A 20 -6.20 -7.20 -8.52
C LEU A 20 -7.48 -7.34 -9.36
N ARG A 21 -7.37 -7.58 -10.67
CA ARG A 21 -8.54 -7.75 -11.56
C ARG A 21 -9.29 -9.06 -11.34
N SER A 22 -8.58 -10.11 -10.93
CA SER A 22 -9.19 -11.41 -10.62
C SER A 22 -9.84 -11.45 -9.24
N GLN A 23 -9.73 -10.39 -8.44
CA GLN A 23 -10.39 -10.32 -7.14
C GLN A 23 -11.91 -10.26 -7.29
N SER A 24 -12.60 -11.19 -6.65
CA SER A 24 -14.05 -11.12 -6.43
C SER A 24 -14.43 -10.08 -5.37
N SER A 25 -13.45 -9.55 -4.61
CA SER A 25 -13.62 -8.72 -3.41
C SER A 25 -13.79 -7.21 -3.66
N GLY A 26 -14.17 -6.78 -4.88
CA GLY A 26 -14.70 -5.43 -5.12
C GLY A 26 -13.69 -4.36 -5.57
N VAL A 27 -12.49 -4.75 -6.03
CA VAL A 27 -11.62 -3.82 -6.79
C VAL A 27 -12.18 -3.69 -8.21
N GLY A 28 -12.88 -2.58 -8.49
CA GLY A 28 -13.58 -2.37 -9.76
C GLY A 28 -12.62 -1.97 -10.89
N GLU A 29 -12.01 -0.79 -10.76
CA GLU A 29 -11.06 -0.26 -11.75
C GLU A 29 -9.62 -0.42 -11.24
N VAL A 30 -8.73 -0.95 -12.10
CA VAL A 30 -7.29 -1.06 -11.84
C VAL A 30 -6.52 -0.17 -12.80
N THR A 31 -5.87 0.86 -12.25
CA THR A 31 -5.10 1.86 -12.99
C THR A 31 -3.60 1.68 -12.78
N VAL A 32 -2.85 1.62 -13.87
CA VAL A 32 -1.39 1.61 -13.81
C VAL A 32 -0.86 3.03 -13.90
N CYS A 33 -0.23 3.51 -12.84
CA CYS A 33 0.37 4.84 -12.82
C CYS A 33 1.77 4.78 -13.43
N GLY A 34 2.06 5.64 -14.41
CA GLY A 34 3.37 5.76 -15.03
C GLY A 34 4.38 6.59 -14.23
N ASN A 35 3.89 7.44 -13.32
CA ASN A 35 4.73 8.27 -12.44
C ASN A 35 4.00 8.64 -11.14
N PHE A 36 4.75 9.19 -10.18
CA PHE A 36 4.21 9.61 -8.89
C PHE A 36 3.13 10.70 -9.01
N ARG A 37 3.25 11.62 -9.99
CA ARG A 37 2.24 12.67 -10.20
C ARG A 37 0.88 12.06 -10.52
N GLN A 38 0.83 11.09 -11.43
CA GLN A 38 -0.40 10.38 -11.78
C GLN A 38 -0.98 9.63 -10.59
N LEU A 39 -0.16 8.93 -9.81
CA LEU A 39 -0.61 8.25 -8.60
C LEU A 39 -1.20 9.24 -7.59
N ARG A 40 -0.47 10.33 -7.32
CA ARG A 40 -0.89 11.39 -6.41
C ARG A 40 -2.22 11.97 -6.87
N ASP A 41 -2.32 12.42 -8.11
CA ASP A 41 -3.51 13.09 -8.62
C ASP A 41 -4.72 12.16 -8.60
N ALA A 42 -4.55 10.87 -8.91
CA ALA A 42 -5.62 9.88 -8.82
C ALA A 42 -6.08 9.59 -7.38
N LEU A 43 -5.16 9.60 -6.40
CA LEU A 43 -5.53 9.48 -5.00
C LEU A 43 -6.24 10.75 -4.51
N LEU A 44 -5.80 11.94 -4.92
CA LEU A 44 -6.39 13.22 -4.50
C LEU A 44 -7.80 13.46 -5.05
N THR A 45 -8.25 12.76 -6.09
CA THR A 45 -9.64 12.85 -6.59
C THR A 45 -10.63 12.03 -5.76
N ARG A 46 -10.17 11.31 -4.73
CA ARG A 46 -11.03 10.58 -3.80
C ARG A 46 -11.95 11.55 -3.02
N SER A 47 -13.20 11.12 -2.81
CA SER A 47 -14.06 11.65 -1.74
C SER A 47 -13.83 10.92 -0.41
N SER A 48 -13.96 11.59 0.72
CA SER A 48 -13.85 10.97 2.05
C SER A 48 -14.87 9.84 2.29
N GLU A 49 -15.95 9.80 1.53
CA GLU A 49 -17.00 8.77 1.60
C GLU A 49 -16.75 7.58 0.65
N SER A 50 -15.70 7.64 -0.18
CA SER A 50 -15.40 6.57 -1.13
C SER A 50 -14.82 5.34 -0.42
N GLU A 51 -15.23 4.15 -0.87
CA GLU A 51 -14.56 2.89 -0.51
C GLU A 51 -13.05 2.99 -0.66
N PRO A 52 -12.25 2.34 0.19
CA PRO A 52 -10.79 2.48 0.26
C PRO A 52 -10.09 2.16 -1.07
N ASP A 53 -8.92 2.75 -1.28
CA ASP A 53 -8.11 2.50 -2.48
C ASP A 53 -6.97 1.57 -2.12
N ILE A 54 -6.65 0.65 -3.02
CA ILE A 54 -5.50 -0.24 -2.88
C ILE A 54 -4.40 0.28 -3.80
N VAL A 55 -3.20 0.48 -3.28
CA VAL A 55 -2.02 0.87 -4.05
C VAL A 55 -0.97 -0.22 -3.90
N VAL A 56 -0.59 -0.87 -5.00
CA VAL A 56 0.49 -1.85 -5.03
C VAL A 56 1.75 -1.18 -5.58
N LEU A 57 2.79 -1.11 -4.74
CA LEU A 57 4.10 -0.56 -5.10
C LEU A 57 5.04 -1.67 -5.56
N THR A 58 5.40 -1.64 -6.85
CA THR A 58 6.15 -2.71 -7.53
C THR A 58 7.54 -2.25 -7.95
N HIS A 59 8.29 -1.58 -7.07
CA HIS A 59 9.67 -1.18 -7.38
C HIS A 59 10.65 -2.32 -7.15
N GLN A 60 11.69 -2.42 -7.98
CA GLN A 60 12.79 -3.37 -7.78
C GLN A 60 13.63 -3.07 -6.53
N LYS A 61 13.71 -1.79 -6.14
CA LYS A 61 14.40 -1.34 -4.94
C LYS A 61 13.39 -0.81 -3.94
N ILE A 62 13.43 -1.33 -2.71
CA ILE A 62 12.50 -0.94 -1.65
C ILE A 62 12.58 0.55 -1.33
N GLU A 63 13.76 1.16 -1.45
CA GLU A 63 14.00 2.58 -1.21
C GLU A 63 13.14 3.47 -2.11
N ASN A 64 12.87 3.03 -3.35
CA ASN A 64 12.03 3.77 -4.27
C ASN A 64 10.57 3.78 -3.79
N SER A 65 10.05 2.62 -3.37
CA SER A 65 8.73 2.53 -2.75
C SER A 65 8.65 3.36 -1.47
N LEU A 66 9.68 3.29 -0.62
CA LEU A 66 9.74 4.09 0.62
C LEU A 66 9.83 5.59 0.35
N GLY A 67 10.50 5.99 -0.73
CA GLY A 67 10.59 7.37 -1.20
C GLY A 67 9.23 7.98 -1.58
N ILE A 68 8.24 7.17 -1.96
CA ILE A 68 6.88 7.64 -2.25
C ILE A 68 6.18 8.14 -1.00
N PHE A 69 6.31 7.42 0.11
CA PHE A 69 5.74 7.85 1.40
C PHE A 69 6.39 9.14 1.90
N ARG A 70 7.71 9.26 1.77
CA ARG A 70 8.42 10.51 2.09
C ARG A 70 7.92 11.70 1.27
N GLN A 71 7.60 11.49 0.00
CA GLN A 71 7.01 12.53 -0.85
C GLN A 71 5.60 12.92 -0.35
N PHE A 72 4.74 11.96 0.00
CA PHE A 72 3.45 12.27 0.62
C PHE A 72 3.59 12.98 1.97
N GLU A 73 4.56 12.60 2.80
CA GLU A 73 4.85 13.30 4.06
C GLU A 73 5.29 14.74 3.84
N THR A 74 6.16 14.98 2.86
CA THR A 74 6.57 16.33 2.45
C THR A 74 5.34 17.14 2.05
N ILE A 75 4.49 16.62 1.16
CA ILE A 75 3.25 17.31 0.75
C ILE A 75 2.36 17.58 1.98
N ALA A 76 2.13 16.59 2.84
CA ALA A 76 1.29 16.75 4.02
C ALA A 76 1.84 17.80 5.01
N LYS A 77 3.16 17.97 5.10
CA LYS A 77 3.81 19.00 5.93
C LYS A 77 3.67 20.39 5.33
N PHE A 78 3.92 20.56 4.03
CA PHE A 78 3.99 21.87 3.39
C PHE A 78 2.64 22.44 2.95
N THR A 79 1.62 21.60 2.73
CA THR A 79 0.38 22.07 2.09
C THR A 79 -0.71 22.49 3.09
N SER A 80 -0.48 22.46 4.42
CA SER A 80 -1.51 22.70 5.45
C SER A 80 -2.81 21.87 5.25
N GLN A 81 -2.78 20.86 4.38
CA GLN A 81 -3.94 20.08 3.99
C GLN A 81 -4.20 19.04 5.09
N ARG A 82 -4.89 19.47 6.15
CA ARG A 82 -5.51 18.56 7.14
C ARG A 82 -6.29 17.44 6.43
N GLY A 83 -6.88 17.73 5.27
CA GLY A 83 -7.57 16.78 4.41
C GLY A 83 -6.69 15.70 3.79
N LEU A 84 -5.41 15.97 3.45
CA LEU A 84 -4.55 14.98 2.78
C LEU A 84 -4.27 13.78 3.67
N ARG A 85 -3.96 14.02 4.95
CA ARG A 85 -3.74 12.93 5.91
C ARG A 85 -5.00 12.09 6.07
N SER A 86 -6.16 12.75 6.20
CA SER A 86 -7.44 12.05 6.31
C SER A 86 -7.79 11.26 5.05
N LEU A 87 -7.46 11.78 3.86
CA LEU A 87 -7.71 11.11 2.59
C LEU A 87 -6.83 9.86 2.43
N LEU A 88 -5.54 9.96 2.76
CA LEU A 88 -4.59 8.85 2.62
C LEU A 88 -4.72 7.80 3.73
N LYS A 89 -5.35 8.12 4.86
CA LYS A 89 -5.82 7.10 5.82
C LYS A 89 -6.80 6.12 5.17
N GLY A 90 -7.54 6.54 4.15
CA GLY A 90 -8.42 5.67 3.36
C GLY A 90 -7.70 4.81 2.32
N VAL A 91 -6.35 4.84 2.26
CA VAL A 91 -5.55 4.13 1.25
C VAL A 91 -4.75 3.02 1.91
N VAL A 92 -4.80 1.82 1.34
CA VAL A 92 -3.96 0.67 1.71
C VAL A 92 -2.82 0.56 0.72
N PHE A 93 -1.59 0.71 1.20
CA PHE A 93 -0.38 0.57 0.43
C PHE A 93 0.25 -0.81 0.67
N LEU A 94 0.31 -1.61 -0.39
CA LEU A 94 0.99 -2.90 -0.42
C LEU A 94 2.35 -2.72 -1.10
N ILE A 95 3.44 -3.03 -0.42
CA ILE A 95 4.79 -2.84 -0.94
C ILE A 95 5.41 -4.18 -1.27
N HIS A 96 5.72 -4.43 -2.54
CA HIS A 96 6.42 -5.64 -2.90
C HIS A 96 7.83 -5.69 -2.27
N SER A 97 8.10 -6.78 -1.58
CA SER A 97 9.34 -7.06 -0.87
C SER A 97 10.06 -8.23 -1.53
N HIS A 98 11.33 -8.03 -1.88
CA HIS A 98 12.16 -9.04 -2.54
C HIS A 98 13.00 -9.86 -1.55
N SER A 99 13.05 -9.45 -0.28
CA SER A 99 13.90 -10.09 0.73
C SER A 99 13.42 -9.84 2.16
N GLU A 100 13.88 -10.64 3.12
CA GLU A 100 13.69 -10.34 4.55
C GLU A 100 14.29 -8.98 4.95
N GLY A 101 15.36 -8.55 4.27
CA GLY A 101 15.94 -7.22 4.46
C GLY A 101 14.97 -6.10 4.11
N ASP A 102 14.20 -6.26 3.03
CA ASP A 102 13.18 -5.30 2.63
C ASP A 102 12.01 -5.29 3.62
N MET A 103 11.57 -6.47 4.09
CA MET A 103 10.56 -6.59 5.16
C MET A 103 10.97 -5.81 6.41
N ARG A 104 12.24 -5.96 6.82
CA ARG A 104 12.81 -5.24 7.96
C ARG A 104 12.82 -3.73 7.73
N LYS A 105 13.24 -3.26 6.55
CA LYS A 105 13.24 -1.82 6.19
C LYS A 105 11.83 -1.23 6.20
N ILE A 106 10.82 -1.97 5.74
CA ILE A 106 9.41 -1.55 5.81
C ILE A 106 9.00 -1.40 7.29
N GLY A 107 9.30 -2.41 8.13
CA GLY A 107 9.00 -2.36 9.56
C GLY A 107 9.71 -1.21 10.30
N GLU A 108 10.98 -0.94 9.96
CA GLU A 108 11.75 0.19 10.49
C GLU A 108 11.17 1.55 10.04
N PHE A 109 10.73 1.65 8.79
CA PHE A 109 10.06 2.85 8.28
C PHE A 109 8.79 3.15 9.08
N GLN A 110 7.97 2.13 9.36
CA GLN A 110 6.75 2.27 10.14
C GLN A 110 7.01 2.59 11.62
N SER A 111 8.07 2.05 12.23
CA SER A 111 8.39 2.31 13.63
C SER A 111 8.95 3.71 13.87
N ARG A 112 9.74 4.25 12.93
CA ARG A 112 10.28 5.62 13.00
C ARG A 112 9.23 6.72 12.84
N ALA A 113 8.09 6.42 12.22
CA ALA A 113 7.05 7.40 11.94
C ALA A 113 6.28 7.89 13.19
N GLY A 114 6.51 7.31 14.39
CA GLY A 114 5.89 7.70 15.66
C GLY A 114 4.40 7.33 15.77
N ARG A 115 3.63 7.51 14.69
CA ARG A 115 2.34 6.90 14.38
C ARG A 115 2.20 6.89 12.84
N PRO A 116 2.31 5.74 12.16
CA PRO A 116 2.05 5.71 10.72
C PRO A 116 0.59 6.10 10.47
N TRP A 117 0.38 7.22 9.78
CA TRP A 117 -0.95 7.70 9.38
C TRP A 117 -1.35 7.20 7.98
N MET A 118 -0.48 6.40 7.35
CA MET A 118 -0.72 5.68 6.09
C MET A 118 -0.70 4.19 6.38
N ASN A 119 -1.66 3.45 5.82
CA ASN A 119 -1.76 2.00 6.01
C ASN A 119 -0.79 1.28 5.08
N ILE A 120 0.41 1.00 5.57
CA ILE A 120 1.48 0.39 4.80
C ILE A 120 1.62 -1.07 5.21
N PHE A 121 1.71 -1.96 4.23
CA PHE A 121 1.92 -3.38 4.48
C PHE A 121 2.92 -3.96 3.48
N PRO A 122 3.79 -4.86 3.94
CA PRO A 122 4.61 -5.62 3.01
C PRO A 122 3.76 -6.61 2.22
N LEU A 123 4.23 -6.90 1.01
CA LEU A 123 3.66 -7.87 0.08
C LEU A 123 4.79 -8.78 -0.43
N THR A 124 4.69 -10.07 -0.14
CA THR A 124 5.65 -11.08 -0.58
C THR A 124 5.42 -11.48 -2.04
N TYR A 125 6.37 -12.20 -2.63
CA TYR A 125 6.24 -12.74 -3.99
C TYR A 125 5.07 -13.73 -4.13
N ASN A 126 4.83 -14.57 -3.13
CA ASN A 126 3.71 -15.53 -3.18
C ASN A 126 2.37 -14.78 -3.17
N GLU A 127 2.25 -13.74 -2.34
CA GLU A 127 1.02 -12.95 -2.26
C GLU A 127 0.76 -12.10 -3.53
N ILE A 128 1.77 -11.75 -4.32
CA ILE A 128 1.55 -10.98 -5.57
C ILE A 128 1.25 -11.86 -6.78
N THR A 129 1.64 -13.12 -6.72
CA THR A 129 1.44 -14.09 -7.82
C THR A 129 0.18 -14.92 -7.66
N ASP A 130 -0.36 -15.00 -6.44
CA ASP A 130 -1.61 -15.67 -6.12
C ASP A 130 -2.71 -14.63 -5.84
N ALA A 131 -3.72 -14.61 -6.70
CA ALA A 131 -4.88 -13.74 -6.54
C ALA A 131 -5.63 -14.04 -5.23
N GLU A 132 -5.85 -15.30 -4.87
CA GLU A 132 -6.60 -15.61 -3.65
C GLU A 132 -5.85 -15.12 -2.40
N ALA A 133 -4.52 -15.26 -2.40
CA ALA A 133 -3.67 -14.75 -1.34
C ALA A 133 -3.71 -13.21 -1.25
N LEU A 134 -3.63 -12.51 -2.40
CA LEU A 134 -3.73 -11.05 -2.44
C LEU A 134 -5.09 -10.55 -1.93
N GLY A 135 -6.17 -11.24 -2.29
CA GLY A 135 -7.53 -10.93 -1.86
C GLY A 135 -7.70 -11.00 -0.36
N LYS A 136 -7.32 -12.13 0.22
CA LYS A 136 -7.34 -12.33 1.68
C LYS A 136 -6.47 -11.32 2.42
N LEU A 137 -5.32 -10.95 1.82
CA LEU A 137 -4.47 -9.90 2.40
C LEU A 137 -5.19 -8.56 2.38
N ILE A 138 -5.76 -8.15 1.25
CA ILE A 138 -6.52 -6.89 1.11
C ILE A 138 -7.67 -6.85 2.14
N GLU A 139 -8.52 -7.87 2.19
CA GLU A 139 -9.64 -7.97 3.13
C GLU A 139 -9.18 -7.79 4.58
N ARG A 140 -8.17 -8.57 5.01
CA ARG A 140 -7.58 -8.42 6.35
C ARG A 140 -7.03 -7.02 6.59
N ARG A 141 -6.36 -6.41 5.60
CA ARG A 141 -5.76 -5.07 5.76
C ARG A 141 -6.79 -3.95 5.82
N LEU A 142 -7.96 -4.15 5.24
CA LEU A 142 -9.08 -3.22 5.36
C LEU A 142 -9.69 -3.22 6.77
N GLU A 143 -9.70 -4.36 7.46
CA GLU A 143 -10.16 -4.46 8.85
C GLU A 143 -9.33 -3.60 9.81
N TYR A 144 -8.01 -3.48 9.56
CA TYR A 144 -7.10 -2.67 10.39
C TYR A 144 -7.13 -1.16 10.08
N ARG A 145 -7.93 -0.72 9.10
CA ARG A 145 -8.02 0.70 8.68
C ARG A 145 -8.67 1.58 9.75
N ASP A 146 -9.69 1.06 10.43
CA ASP A 146 -10.57 1.84 11.30
C ASP A 146 -10.15 1.81 12.78
N THR A 147 -9.21 0.94 13.12
CA THR A 147 -8.61 0.90 14.44
C THR A 147 -7.42 1.86 14.47
N ASP A 148 -7.55 2.98 15.21
CA ASP A 148 -6.39 3.78 15.66
C ASP A 148 -5.39 2.94 16.51
N ASP A 149 -5.77 1.70 16.81
CA ASP A 149 -5.06 0.71 17.60
C ASP A 149 -4.18 -0.21 16.72
N TYR A 150 -3.14 0.38 16.13
CA TYR A 150 -2.05 -0.39 15.53
C TYR A 150 -1.16 -0.94 16.66
N SER A 151 -1.48 -2.14 17.15
CA SER A 151 -0.63 -2.80 18.14
C SER A 151 0.64 -3.35 17.49
N PRO A 152 1.83 -3.12 18.07
CA PRO A 152 3.08 -3.74 17.62
C PRO A 152 3.04 -5.29 17.60
N LYS A 153 2.03 -5.93 18.22
CA LYS A 153 1.86 -7.39 18.22
C LYS A 153 1.46 -7.94 16.84
N ASP A 154 0.77 -7.15 16.01
CA ASP A 154 0.44 -7.53 14.62
C ASP A 154 1.67 -7.48 13.68
N ARG A 155 2.81 -6.97 14.17
CA ARG A 155 4.11 -6.98 13.45
C ARG A 155 4.75 -8.38 13.41
N GLY A 156 4.36 -9.28 14.30
CA GLY A 156 5.03 -10.57 14.52
C GLY A 156 4.54 -11.74 13.65
N ASP A 157 3.36 -11.63 13.04
CA ASP A 157 2.76 -12.74 12.30
C ASP A 157 3.24 -12.85 10.84
N LEU A 158 4.07 -11.91 10.39
CA LEU A 158 4.73 -11.92 9.08
C LEU A 158 6.00 -12.81 9.04
N GLY A 159 6.32 -13.51 10.14
CA GLY A 159 7.51 -14.38 10.21
C GLY A 159 7.41 -15.56 11.19
N ARG A 160 6.22 -15.91 11.69
CA ARG A 160 6.04 -17.02 12.65
C ARG A 160 5.00 -18.07 12.23
N ARG A 161 4.84 -18.28 10.93
CA ARG A 161 4.25 -19.53 10.41
C ARG A 161 5.25 -20.30 9.56
N ARG A 162 6.30 -20.78 10.22
CA ARG A 162 6.82 -22.17 10.17
C ARG A 162 8.01 -22.30 11.12
#